data_AF-A0A7S2TN73-F1
#
_entry.id   AF-A0A7S2TN73-F1
#
_cell.length_a   1.000
_cell.length_b   1.000
_cell.length_c   1.000
_cell.angle_alpha   90.00
_cell.angle_beta   90.00
_cell.angle_gamma   90.00
#
_symmetry.space_group_name_H-M   'P 1'
#
loop_
_entity.id
_entity.type
_entity.pdbx_description
1 polymer ?
#
loop_
_entity_poly.entity_id
_entity_poly.type
_entity_poly.pdbx_seq_one_letter_code
_entity_poly.pdbx_strand_id
1 'polypeptide(L)'
;QLEPVMGWHRFVLLVYFVTHIPITIFIDAQAIFPAKLYPKPLQELLQWHVERHNDFLMGDKPIWFQSIVLAEVTLQVPFFFVAVYYLFVCQHFRIRTGFLIYSAHVCTTMVPILGEFCRSESFASEYQRWTLIAIYSPYLLIPLSLLLRFAVMGEIKHADGGGGRGAAGRQGGTGNAGRGLTPGEDKAHGSNMAGANGEANGEHLWDKPEPQLRMMLRKRGTAAGNNSGESAQ
;
A
#
# COMPACT_ATOMS: atom_id res chain seq x y z
N GLN A 1 -4.87 -0.52 -28.40
CA GLN A 1 -4.91 -1.93 -28.01
C GLN A 1 -4.87 -1.96 -26.49
N LEU A 2 -6.04 -2.08 -25.88
CA LEU A 2 -6.20 -2.19 -24.42
C LEU A 2 -5.94 -3.64 -24.06
N GLU A 3 -4.87 -3.90 -23.30
CA GLU A 3 -4.80 -4.94 -22.28
C GLU A 3 -3.46 -4.79 -21.57
N PRO A 4 -3.41 -4.42 -20.29
CA PRO A 4 -2.64 -5.17 -19.34
C PRO A 4 -3.60 -6.20 -18.76
N VAL A 5 -3.60 -7.42 -19.29
CA VAL A 5 -4.25 -8.56 -18.63
C VAL A 5 -3.81 -8.49 -17.17
N MET A 6 -4.77 -8.20 -16.28
CA MET A 6 -4.50 -8.03 -14.86
C MET A 6 -3.72 -9.27 -14.42
N GLY A 7 -2.45 -9.09 -14.04
CA GLY A 7 -1.59 -10.24 -13.74
C GLY A 7 -2.31 -11.16 -12.76
N TRP A 8 -2.31 -12.47 -13.02
CA TRP A 8 -3.15 -13.47 -12.34
C TRP A 8 -3.28 -13.26 -10.82
N HIS A 9 -2.18 -12.94 -10.15
CA HIS A 9 -2.17 -12.64 -8.71
C HIS A 9 -3.01 -11.40 -8.33
N ARG A 10 -2.97 -10.31 -9.11
CA ARG A 10 -3.80 -9.12 -8.87
C ARG A 10 -5.27 -9.46 -9.04
N PHE A 11 -5.61 -10.30 -10.01
CA PHE A 11 -6.97 -10.78 -10.22
C PHE A 11 -7.47 -11.62 -9.03
N VAL A 12 -6.68 -12.60 -8.58
CA VAL A 12 -7.02 -13.42 -7.41
C VAL A 12 -7.22 -12.55 -6.16
N LEU A 13 -6.33 -11.59 -5.91
CA LEU A 13 -6.50 -10.65 -4.79
C LEU A 13 -7.75 -9.79 -4.94
N LEU A 14 -8.03 -9.29 -6.15
CA LEU A 14 -9.21 -8.45 -6.38
C LEU A 14 -10.48 -9.24 -6.08
N VAL A 15 -10.60 -10.46 -6.60
CA VAL A 15 -11.74 -11.34 -6.32
C VAL A 15 -11.84 -11.60 -4.82
N TYR A 16 -10.72 -11.93 -4.17
CA TYR A 16 -10.66 -12.17 -2.72
C TYR A 16 -11.20 -10.98 -1.90
N PHE A 17 -10.71 -9.76 -2.14
CA PHE A 17 -11.18 -8.58 -1.41
C PHE A 17 -12.63 -8.21 -1.75
N VAL A 18 -13.03 -8.33 -3.02
CA VAL A 18 -14.40 -8.01 -3.44
C VAL A 18 -15.41 -8.95 -2.81
N THR A 19 -15.13 -10.27 -2.75
CA THR A 19 -16.05 -11.23 -2.14
C THR A 19 -16.04 -11.16 -0.62
N HIS A 20 -14.92 -10.78 0.00
CA HIS A 20 -14.86 -10.60 1.46
C HIS A 20 -15.75 -9.47 1.96
N ILE A 21 -15.87 -8.36 1.23
CA ILE A 21 -16.71 -7.23 1.67
C ILE A 21 -18.15 -7.67 2.03
N PRO A 22 -18.94 -8.30 1.14
CA PRO A 22 -20.28 -8.74 1.49
C PRO A 22 -20.27 -9.90 2.49
N ILE A 23 -19.29 -10.82 2.44
CA ILE A 23 -19.21 -11.92 3.40
C ILE A 23 -19.04 -11.37 4.82
N THR A 24 -18.06 -10.50 5.04
CA THR A 24 -17.79 -9.93 6.37
C THR A 24 -18.96 -9.09 6.87
N ILE A 25 -19.56 -8.25 6.01
CA ILE A 25 -20.66 -7.36 6.42
C ILE A 25 -21.94 -8.14 6.71
N PHE A 26 -22.27 -9.14 5.88
CA PHE A 26 -23.55 -9.83 5.94
C PHE A 26 -23.52 -11.13 6.72
N ILE A 27 -22.38 -11.80 6.86
CA ILE A 27 -22.24 -13.08 7.54
C ILE A 27 -21.45 -12.90 8.83
N ASP A 28 -20.18 -12.50 8.76
CA ASP A 28 -19.29 -12.50 9.92
C ASP A 28 -19.76 -11.50 10.99
N ALA A 29 -20.15 -10.30 10.57
CA ALA A 29 -20.64 -9.25 11.46
C ALA A 29 -21.91 -9.66 12.26
N GLN A 30 -22.67 -10.67 11.83
CA GLN A 30 -23.77 -11.24 12.63
C GLN A 30 -23.29 -11.94 13.93
N ALA A 31 -21.99 -12.18 14.08
CA ALA A 31 -21.39 -12.67 15.31
C ALA A 31 -21.38 -11.60 16.43
N ILE A 32 -21.31 -10.31 16.07
CA ILE A 32 -21.19 -9.20 17.03
C ILE A 32 -22.41 -8.28 17.06
N PHE A 33 -23.18 -8.22 15.98
CA PHE A 33 -24.36 -7.37 15.88
C PHE A 33 -25.64 -8.17 16.15
N PRO A 34 -26.67 -7.52 16.73
CA PRO A 34 -27.93 -8.19 17.02
C PRO A 34 -28.66 -8.56 15.72
N ALA A 35 -29.24 -9.77 15.67
CA ALA A 35 -29.91 -10.34 14.51
C ALA A 35 -30.98 -9.42 13.89
N LYS A 36 -31.62 -8.55 14.68
CA LYS A 36 -32.61 -7.56 14.23
C LYS A 36 -32.09 -6.58 13.17
N LEU A 37 -30.77 -6.41 13.04
CA LEU A 37 -30.17 -5.55 12.01
C LEU A 37 -30.07 -6.23 10.64
N TYR A 38 -30.29 -7.55 10.59
CA TYR A 38 -30.14 -8.34 9.38
C TYR A 38 -31.50 -8.81 8.86
N PRO A 39 -31.75 -8.73 7.54
CA PRO A 39 -32.88 -9.39 6.91
C PRO A 39 -32.93 -10.90 7.20
N LYS A 40 -34.15 -11.46 7.28
CA LYS A 40 -34.36 -12.89 7.53
C LYS A 40 -33.55 -13.82 6.62
N PRO A 41 -33.42 -13.58 5.29
CA PRO A 41 -32.64 -14.47 4.44
C PRO A 41 -31.16 -14.59 4.84
N LEU A 42 -30.56 -13.52 5.39
CA LEU A 42 -29.17 -13.55 5.85
C LEU A 42 -29.02 -14.31 7.18
N GLN A 43 -30.02 -14.22 8.05
CA GLN A 43 -30.06 -14.99 9.29
C GLN A 43 -30.23 -16.49 8.99
N GLU A 44 -31.15 -16.82 8.08
CA GLU A 44 -31.38 -18.19 7.61
C GLU A 44 -30.17 -18.77 6.91
N LEU A 45 -29.46 -17.97 6.10
CA LEU A 45 -28.21 -18.38 5.45
C LEU A 45 -27.12 -18.70 6.49
N LEU A 46 -26.95 -17.85 7.50
CA LEU A 46 -26.01 -18.11 8.59
C LEU A 46 -26.39 -19.37 9.36
N GLN A 47 -27.66 -19.50 9.72
CA GLN A 47 -28.17 -20.67 10.44
C GLN A 47 -27.95 -21.95 9.64
N TRP A 48 -28.27 -21.93 8.33
CA TRP A 48 -27.99 -23.06 7.44
C TRP A 48 -26.50 -23.41 7.41
N HIS A 49 -25.60 -22.41 7.36
CA HIS A 49 -24.15 -22.65 7.39
C HIS A 49 -23.71 -23.31 8.70
N VAL A 50 -24.18 -22.79 9.84
CA VAL A 50 -23.91 -23.35 11.17
C VAL A 50 -24.39 -24.80 11.26
N GLU A 51 -25.62 -25.09 10.84
CA GLU A 51 -26.20 -26.44 10.90
C GLU A 51 -25.50 -27.40 9.93
N ARG A 52 -25.19 -26.94 8.70
CA ARG A 52 -24.59 -27.76 7.66
C ARG A 52 -23.15 -28.16 7.99
N HIS A 53 -22.37 -27.21 8.50
CA HIS A 53 -20.93 -27.37 8.72
C HIS A 53 -20.53 -27.55 10.18
N ASN A 54 -21.49 -27.46 11.11
CA ASN A 54 -21.25 -27.47 12.54
C ASN A 54 -20.25 -26.37 12.96
N ASP A 55 -20.46 -25.17 12.43
CA ASP A 55 -19.65 -23.99 12.72
C ASP A 55 -20.02 -23.42 14.09
N PHE A 56 -19.49 -24.05 15.15
CA PHE A 56 -19.76 -23.68 16.54
C PHE A 56 -19.24 -22.27 16.88
N LEU A 57 -18.23 -21.74 16.17
CA LEU A 57 -17.77 -20.36 16.40
C LEU A 57 -18.84 -19.35 15.99
N MET A 58 -19.50 -19.60 14.86
CA MET A 58 -20.61 -18.76 14.40
C MET A 58 -21.94 -19.07 15.11
N GLY A 59 -22.11 -20.27 15.66
CA GLY A 59 -23.25 -20.66 16.49
C GLY A 59 -23.19 -20.06 17.90
N ASP A 60 -22.17 -20.43 18.67
CA ASP A 60 -22.02 -20.07 20.09
C ASP A 60 -21.46 -18.66 20.28
N LYS A 61 -20.69 -18.18 19.31
CA LYS A 61 -20.12 -16.82 19.27
C LYS A 61 -19.33 -16.50 20.55
N PRO A 62 -18.25 -17.23 20.88
CA PRO A 62 -17.47 -16.95 22.08
C PRO A 62 -16.85 -15.54 22.03
N ILE A 63 -16.65 -14.91 23.20
CA ILE A 63 -16.23 -13.50 23.31
C ILE A 63 -14.90 -13.23 22.59
N TRP A 64 -13.96 -14.16 22.61
CA TRP A 64 -12.68 -14.00 21.91
C TRP A 64 -12.88 -13.97 20.39
N PHE A 65 -13.81 -14.77 19.85
CA PHE A 65 -14.13 -14.81 18.43
C PHE A 65 -14.87 -13.53 18.02
N GLN A 66 -15.83 -13.08 18.83
CA GLN A 66 -16.47 -11.78 18.66
C GLN A 66 -15.44 -10.63 18.63
N SER A 67 -14.38 -10.71 19.45
CA SER A 67 -13.31 -9.70 19.45
C SER A 67 -12.50 -9.70 18.15
N ILE A 68 -12.27 -10.89 17.56
CA ILE A 68 -11.65 -11.02 16.23
C ILE A 68 -12.55 -10.44 15.15
N VAL A 69 -13.84 -10.79 15.13
CA VAL A 69 -14.80 -10.26 14.16
C VAL A 69 -14.95 -8.75 14.28
N LEU A 70 -14.92 -8.21 15.50
CA LEU A 70 -14.91 -6.76 15.71
C LEU A 70 -13.69 -6.10 15.06
N ALA A 71 -12.50 -6.69 15.22
CA ALA A 71 -11.29 -6.22 14.54
C ALA A 71 -11.41 -6.34 13.02
N GLU A 72 -12.06 -7.39 12.51
CA GLU A 72 -12.34 -7.56 11.09
C GLU A 72 -13.21 -6.44 10.54
N VAL A 73 -14.36 -6.18 11.18
CA VAL A 73 -15.29 -5.14 10.77
C VAL A 73 -14.67 -3.74 10.87
N THR A 74 -13.87 -3.48 11.90
CA THR A 74 -13.32 -2.13 12.15
C THR A 74 -12.03 -1.83 11.42
N LEU A 75 -11.17 -2.82 11.20
CA LEU A 75 -9.84 -2.64 10.59
C LEU A 75 -9.77 -3.21 9.18
N GLN A 76 -10.31 -4.41 8.96
CA GLN A 76 -10.17 -5.10 7.68
C GLN A 76 -11.16 -4.58 6.63
N VAL A 77 -12.44 -4.40 6.99
CA VAL A 77 -13.45 -3.92 6.02
C VAL A 77 -13.08 -2.57 5.38
N PRO A 78 -12.67 -1.52 6.14
CA PRO A 78 -12.19 -0.28 5.52
C PRO A 78 -11.00 -0.51 4.58
N PHE A 79 -10.07 -1.41 4.97
CA PHE A 79 -8.93 -1.77 4.14
C PHE A 79 -9.34 -2.52 2.87
N PHE A 80 -10.39 -3.35 2.90
CA PHE A 80 -10.89 -4.04 1.71
C PHE A 80 -11.28 -3.06 0.60
N PHE A 81 -12.02 -2.00 0.94
CA PHE A 81 -12.39 -0.96 -0.03
C PHE A 81 -11.16 -0.26 -0.62
N VAL A 82 -10.17 0.06 0.21
CA VAL A 82 -8.89 0.63 -0.24
C VAL A 82 -8.18 -0.36 -1.16
N ALA A 83 -8.07 -1.64 -0.76
CA ALA A 83 -7.42 -2.67 -1.55
C ALA A 83 -8.08 -2.87 -2.92
N VAL A 84 -9.42 -2.94 -2.97
CA VAL A 84 -10.18 -3.04 -4.22
C VAL A 84 -9.90 -1.84 -5.13
N TYR A 85 -9.98 -0.61 -4.58
CA TYR A 85 -9.70 0.60 -5.34
C TYR A 85 -8.29 0.58 -5.95
N TYR A 86 -7.26 0.23 -5.16
CA TYR A 86 -5.89 0.18 -5.66
C TYR A 86 -5.64 -0.96 -6.65
N LEU A 87 -6.26 -2.14 -6.44
CA LEU A 87 -6.09 -3.28 -7.33
C LEU A 87 -6.77 -3.05 -8.68
N PHE A 88 -7.92 -2.37 -8.68
CA PHE A 88 -8.75 -2.13 -9.87
C PHE A 88 -8.38 -0.86 -10.64
N VAL A 89 -8.15 0.26 -9.94
CA VAL A 89 -7.97 1.59 -10.57
C VAL A 89 -6.50 1.96 -10.72
N CYS A 90 -5.66 1.65 -9.73
CA CYS A 90 -4.27 2.12 -9.70
C CYS A 90 -3.30 1.17 -10.42
N GLN A 91 -2.38 1.75 -11.19
CA GLN A 91 -1.31 0.98 -11.85
C GLN A 91 -0.09 0.74 -10.92
N HIS A 92 0.00 1.44 -9.79
CA HIS A 92 1.17 1.38 -8.89
C HIS A 92 0.83 0.91 -7.48
N PHE A 93 1.61 -0.05 -6.99
CA PHE A 93 1.49 -0.67 -5.67
C PHE A 93 2.09 0.21 -4.55
N ARG A 94 1.63 1.46 -4.43
CA ARG A 94 2.12 2.40 -3.39
C ARG A 94 1.67 2.03 -1.96
N ILE A 95 0.77 1.05 -1.82
CA ILE A 95 0.23 0.60 -0.53
C ILE A 95 0.82 -0.73 -0.02
N ARG A 96 2.07 -1.04 -0.39
CA ARG A 96 2.76 -2.26 0.04
C ARG A 96 2.72 -2.46 1.56
N THR A 97 3.00 -1.42 2.33
CA THR A 97 2.98 -1.47 3.80
C THR A 97 1.58 -1.81 4.33
N GLY A 98 0.52 -1.26 3.72
CA GLY A 98 -0.86 -1.57 4.09
C GLY A 98 -1.18 -3.04 3.89
N PHE A 99 -0.84 -3.61 2.73
CA PHE A 99 -1.03 -5.05 2.48
C PHE A 99 -0.21 -5.93 3.42
N LEU A 100 1.00 -5.52 3.81
CA LEU A 100 1.83 -6.25 4.76
C LEU A 100 1.16 -6.30 6.15
N ILE A 101 0.73 -5.14 6.67
CA ILE A 101 0.04 -5.03 7.97
C ILE A 101 -1.26 -5.84 7.94
N TYR A 102 -2.07 -5.66 6.91
CA TYR A 102 -3.30 -6.42 6.71
C TYR A 102 -3.05 -7.93 6.74
N SER A 103 -2.10 -8.39 5.92
CA SER A 103 -1.84 -9.82 5.80
C SER A 103 -1.34 -10.44 7.10
N ALA A 104 -0.43 -9.74 7.80
CA ALA A 104 0.05 -10.17 9.11
C ALA A 104 -1.10 -10.28 10.12
N HIS A 105 -1.96 -9.27 10.17
CA HIS A 105 -3.12 -9.27 11.06
C HIS A 105 -4.07 -10.43 10.78
N VAL A 106 -4.45 -10.67 9.52
CA VAL A 106 -5.34 -11.79 9.16
C VAL A 106 -4.71 -13.13 9.51
N CYS A 107 -3.41 -13.32 9.25
CA CYS A 107 -2.72 -14.54 9.68
C CYS A 107 -2.81 -14.73 11.20
N THR A 108 -2.61 -13.67 11.98
CA THR A 108 -2.70 -13.73 13.45
C THR A 108 -4.11 -14.06 13.94
N THR A 109 -5.17 -13.58 13.28
CA THR A 109 -6.55 -13.89 13.67
C THR A 109 -7.00 -15.27 13.19
N MET A 110 -6.49 -15.74 12.05
CA MET A 110 -6.87 -17.04 11.49
C MET A 110 -6.22 -18.23 12.19
N VAL A 111 -5.00 -18.08 12.71
CA VAL A 111 -4.31 -19.15 13.45
C VAL A 111 -5.13 -19.70 14.63
N PRO A 112 -5.67 -18.89 15.56
CA PRO A 112 -6.49 -19.41 16.65
C PRO A 112 -7.81 -20.03 16.16
N ILE A 113 -8.45 -19.46 15.11
CA ILE A 113 -9.68 -20.03 14.53
C ILE A 113 -9.43 -21.45 13.99
N LEU A 114 -8.42 -21.62 13.14
CA LEU A 114 -8.08 -22.93 12.60
C LEU A 114 -7.54 -23.87 13.67
N GLY A 115 -6.80 -23.35 14.65
CA GLY A 115 -6.35 -24.10 15.82
C GLY A 115 -7.51 -24.70 16.62
N GLU A 116 -8.57 -23.91 16.83
CA GLU A 116 -9.79 -24.36 17.50
C GLU A 116 -10.47 -25.48 16.70
N PHE A 117 -10.59 -25.34 15.38
CA PHE A 117 -11.17 -26.40 14.54
C PHE A 117 -10.35 -27.69 14.55
N CYS A 118 -9.02 -27.60 14.59
CA CYS A 118 -8.16 -28.78 14.66
C CYS A 118 -8.25 -29.52 16.00
N ARG A 119 -8.58 -28.82 17.09
CA ARG A 119 -8.55 -29.36 18.47
C ARG A 119 -9.93 -29.62 19.07
N SER A 120 -10.98 -29.04 18.50
CA SER A 120 -12.34 -29.14 19.03
C SER A 120 -12.91 -30.55 18.90
N GLU A 121 -13.48 -31.04 19.99
CA GLU A 121 -14.26 -32.29 20.04
C GLU A 121 -15.74 -32.04 19.67
N SER A 122 -16.11 -30.79 19.39
CA SER A 122 -17.51 -30.39 19.14
C SER A 122 -18.04 -30.86 17.78
N PHE A 123 -17.19 -31.40 16.91
CA PHE A 123 -17.58 -31.89 15.58
C PHE A 123 -18.28 -33.24 15.65
N ALA A 124 -19.50 -33.31 15.10
CA ALA A 124 -20.24 -34.56 14.97
C ALA A 124 -19.61 -35.50 13.91
N SER A 125 -18.87 -34.96 12.94
CA SER A 125 -18.20 -35.74 11.90
C SER A 125 -16.85 -35.14 11.50
N GLU A 126 -15.89 -36.02 11.24
CA GLU A 126 -14.60 -35.72 10.60
C GLU A 126 -14.77 -34.97 9.26
N TYR A 127 -15.80 -35.33 8.50
CA TYR A 127 -16.09 -34.65 7.24
C TYR A 127 -16.44 -33.17 7.46
N GLN A 128 -17.24 -32.86 8.48
CA GLN A 128 -17.60 -31.48 8.82
C GLN A 128 -16.37 -30.69 9.26
N ARG A 129 -15.51 -31.28 10.08
CA ARG A 129 -14.25 -30.65 10.51
C ARG A 129 -13.38 -30.26 9.32
N TRP A 130 -13.06 -31.22 8.44
CA TRP A 130 -12.20 -30.94 7.29
C TRP A 130 -12.84 -30.00 6.28
N THR A 131 -14.16 -30.07 6.11
CA THR A 131 -14.91 -29.12 5.28
C THR A 131 -14.80 -27.71 5.85
N LEU A 132 -14.98 -27.52 7.16
CA LEU A 132 -14.89 -26.21 7.80
C LEU A 132 -13.47 -25.65 7.75
N ILE A 133 -12.46 -26.48 8.02
CA ILE A 133 -11.05 -26.10 7.83
C ILE A 133 -10.80 -25.67 6.37
N ALA A 134 -11.32 -26.41 5.39
CA ALA A 134 -11.16 -26.07 3.98
C ALA A 134 -11.89 -24.76 3.60
N ILE A 135 -13.05 -24.47 4.19
CA ILE A 135 -13.77 -23.21 3.99
C ILE A 135 -12.94 -22.02 4.52
N TYR A 136 -12.35 -22.15 5.71
CA TYR A 136 -11.59 -21.06 6.34
C TYR A 136 -10.13 -20.97 5.86
N SER A 137 -9.56 -22.03 5.29
CA SER A 137 -8.15 -22.06 4.85
C SER A 137 -7.78 -20.98 3.82
N PRO A 138 -8.59 -20.67 2.79
CA PRO A 138 -8.30 -19.57 1.87
C PRO A 138 -8.04 -18.23 2.56
N TYR A 139 -8.76 -17.95 3.65
CA TYR A 139 -8.63 -16.74 4.47
C TYR A 139 -7.28 -16.67 5.20
N LEU A 140 -6.59 -17.80 5.38
CA LEU A 140 -5.20 -17.81 5.86
C LEU A 140 -4.21 -17.83 4.69
N LEU A 141 -4.42 -18.71 3.71
CA LEU A 141 -3.44 -19.00 2.66
C LEU A 141 -3.21 -17.82 1.72
N ILE A 142 -4.26 -17.09 1.33
CA ILE A 142 -4.14 -15.93 0.44
C ILE A 142 -3.37 -14.80 1.16
N PRO A 143 -3.75 -14.35 2.38
CA PRO A 143 -2.97 -13.38 3.14
C PRO A 143 -1.55 -13.85 3.45
N LEU A 144 -1.35 -15.13 3.78
CA LEU A 144 0.00 -15.65 4.03
C LEU A 144 0.88 -15.56 2.78
N SER A 145 0.35 -15.90 1.60
CA SER A 145 1.07 -15.73 0.33
C SER A 145 1.44 -14.27 0.07
N LEU A 146 0.54 -13.34 0.43
CA LEU A 146 0.73 -11.91 0.29
C LEU A 146 1.79 -11.38 1.26
N LEU A 147 1.76 -11.86 2.51
CA LEU A 147 2.73 -11.56 3.56
C LEU A 147 4.12 -12.02 3.14
N LEU A 148 4.27 -13.28 2.74
CA LEU A 148 5.55 -13.83 2.29
C LEU A 148 6.07 -13.08 1.07
N ARG A 149 5.19 -12.70 0.13
CA ARG A 149 5.57 -11.94 -1.05
C ARG A 149 6.16 -10.57 -0.69
N PHE A 150 5.57 -9.85 0.25
CA PHE A 150 6.02 -8.50 0.60
C PHE A 150 7.08 -8.44 1.69
N ALA A 151 7.15 -9.45 2.56
CA ALA A 151 8.20 -9.59 3.56
C ALA A 151 9.50 -10.09 2.91
N VAL A 152 9.45 -11.19 2.15
CA VAL A 152 10.68 -11.87 1.66
C VAL A 152 11.20 -11.25 0.37
N MET A 153 10.40 -11.17 -0.69
CA MET A 153 10.86 -10.59 -1.98
C MET A 153 11.02 -9.06 -1.92
N GLY A 154 10.53 -8.48 -0.83
CA GLY A 154 10.53 -7.08 -0.59
C GLY A 154 11.85 -6.48 -0.09
N GLU A 155 12.70 -7.30 0.52
CA GLU A 155 14.06 -6.94 0.91
C GLU A 155 15.06 -7.06 -0.25
N ILE A 156 14.83 -8.00 -1.17
CA ILE A 156 15.73 -8.27 -2.31
C ILE A 156 15.86 -7.04 -3.24
N LYS A 157 14.81 -6.21 -3.37
CA LYS A 157 14.88 -4.98 -4.19
C LYS A 157 15.60 -3.80 -3.54
N HIS A 158 15.87 -3.83 -2.24
CA HIS A 158 16.65 -2.78 -1.57
C HIS A 158 18.14 -3.14 -1.42
N ALA A 159 18.49 -4.42 -1.53
CA ALA A 159 19.87 -4.89 -1.39
C ALA A 159 20.75 -4.62 -2.63
N ASP A 160 20.17 -4.44 -3.83
CA ASP A 160 20.93 -4.33 -5.09
C ASP A 160 21.13 -2.88 -5.58
N GLY A 161 20.85 -1.87 -4.74
CA GLY A 161 20.78 -0.46 -5.16
C GLY A 161 21.69 0.53 -4.44
N GLY A 162 22.75 0.10 -3.73
CA GLY A 162 23.51 1.03 -2.88
C GLY A 162 24.95 0.64 -2.57
N GLY A 163 25.85 0.80 -3.55
CA GLY A 163 27.29 0.56 -3.36
C GLY A 163 28.23 1.55 -4.06
N GLY A 164 27.76 2.77 -4.37
CA GLY A 164 28.59 3.83 -4.96
C GLY A 164 28.92 4.94 -3.97
N ARG A 165 29.67 4.65 -2.90
CA ARG A 165 30.28 5.71 -2.08
C ARG A 165 31.55 6.18 -2.77
N GLY A 166 31.43 7.26 -3.55
CA GLY A 166 32.57 8.04 -4.02
C GLY A 166 33.40 8.50 -2.82
N ALA A 167 34.63 8.00 -2.75
CA ALA A 167 35.63 8.46 -1.82
C ALA A 167 36.05 9.88 -2.23
N ALA A 168 35.48 10.88 -1.58
CA ALA A 168 36.00 12.25 -1.59
C ALA A 168 37.27 12.29 -0.72
N GLY A 169 38.42 12.01 -1.33
CA GLY A 169 39.74 12.24 -0.75
C GLY A 169 40.03 13.73 -0.69
N ARG A 170 40.17 14.25 0.52
CA ARG A 170 40.59 15.63 0.84
C ARG A 170 42.09 15.59 1.18
N GLN A 171 42.84 16.55 0.61
CA GLN A 171 44.14 17.13 1.04
C GLN A 171 45.30 16.98 0.06
N GLY A 172 46.01 18.10 -0.16
CA GLY A 172 47.34 18.15 -0.76
C GLY A 172 47.59 19.44 -1.54
N GLY A 173 47.75 20.58 -0.85
CA GLY A 173 48.27 21.79 -1.46
C GLY A 173 49.79 21.81 -1.41
N THR A 174 50.44 22.17 -2.52
CA THR A 174 51.74 22.85 -2.61
C THR A 174 51.88 23.41 -4.03
N GLY A 175 52.21 24.70 -4.16
CA GLY A 175 52.40 25.36 -5.45
C GLY A 175 53.80 25.18 -6.03
N ASN A 176 53.99 25.55 -7.31
CA ASN A 176 55.00 26.54 -7.73
C ASN A 176 54.80 26.97 -9.20
N ALA A 177 55.29 28.18 -9.44
CA ALA A 177 55.48 29.02 -10.63
C ALA A 177 55.57 28.42 -12.05
N GLY A 178 55.20 29.25 -13.04
CA GLY A 178 55.70 29.14 -14.42
C GLY A 178 54.97 30.01 -15.44
N ARG A 179 55.59 31.13 -15.82
CA ARG A 179 55.15 32.16 -16.79
C ARG A 179 54.83 31.66 -18.20
N GLY A 180 53.95 32.39 -18.90
CA GLY A 180 53.90 32.47 -20.37
C GLY A 180 52.91 33.51 -20.88
N LEU A 181 53.41 34.70 -21.23
CA LEU A 181 52.71 35.80 -21.92
C LEU A 181 52.53 35.41 -23.41
N THR A 182 51.44 35.69 -24.11
CA THR A 182 51.11 36.98 -24.76
C THR A 182 49.80 36.85 -25.58
N PRO A 183 49.21 37.98 -26.04
CA PRO A 183 47.80 38.12 -26.42
C PRO A 183 47.55 38.38 -27.92
N GLY A 184 46.28 38.39 -28.32
CA GLY A 184 45.75 38.93 -29.58
C GLY A 184 44.25 38.63 -29.67
N GLU A 185 43.35 39.61 -29.52
CA GLU A 185 42.70 40.37 -30.61
C GLU A 185 41.75 39.47 -31.45
N ASP A 186 40.52 39.80 -31.80
CA ASP A 186 39.82 41.08 -31.87
C ASP A 186 38.30 40.84 -32.11
N LYS A 187 37.48 41.72 -31.52
CA LYS A 187 36.28 42.42 -32.05
C LYS A 187 35.10 41.73 -32.77
N ALA A 188 33.98 42.46 -32.60
CA ALA A 188 32.85 42.71 -33.53
C ALA A 188 31.66 41.73 -33.42
N HIS A 189 30.57 42.15 -32.80
CA HIS A 189 29.44 42.93 -33.35
C HIS A 189 28.36 42.04 -33.98
N GLY A 190 27.12 42.20 -33.52
CA GLY A 190 25.97 41.56 -34.13
C GLY A 190 24.73 41.60 -33.25
N SER A 191 24.23 42.80 -32.98
CA SER A 191 22.84 43.00 -32.52
C SER A 191 21.87 42.42 -33.55
N ASN A 192 20.90 41.61 -33.11
CA ASN A 192 19.60 41.63 -33.77
C ASN A 192 18.47 41.37 -32.76
N MET A 193 17.53 42.29 -32.77
CA MET A 193 16.28 42.30 -32.01
C MET A 193 15.19 41.61 -32.84
N ALA A 194 14.18 41.13 -32.10
CA ALA A 194 12.79 40.91 -32.50
C ALA A 194 12.46 39.69 -33.38
N GLY A 195 11.65 38.81 -32.80
CA GLY A 195 11.00 37.69 -33.44
C GLY A 195 10.21 36.88 -32.42
N ALA A 196 9.21 37.51 -31.79
CA ALA A 196 8.26 36.86 -30.92
C ALA A 196 7.43 35.83 -31.70
N ASN A 197 7.40 34.59 -31.23
CA ASN A 197 6.24 33.67 -31.21
C ASN A 197 6.71 32.30 -30.74
N GLY A 198 6.16 31.83 -29.62
CA GLY A 198 6.51 30.53 -29.06
C GLY A 198 5.81 30.30 -27.72
N GLU A 199 4.51 30.06 -27.82
CA GLU A 199 3.64 29.30 -26.92
C GLU A 199 4.17 29.05 -25.49
N ALA A 200 3.49 29.68 -24.54
CA ALA A 200 3.60 29.36 -23.12
C ALA A 200 3.09 27.93 -22.87
N ASN A 201 4.00 26.96 -23.00
CA ASN A 201 3.79 25.62 -22.47
C ASN A 201 3.83 25.72 -20.93
N GLY A 202 2.66 25.61 -20.30
CA GLY A 202 2.53 25.55 -18.85
C GLY A 202 3.16 24.27 -18.32
N GLU A 203 4.46 24.29 -18.07
CA GLU A 203 5.13 23.23 -17.31
C GLU A 203 4.62 23.26 -15.86
N HIS A 204 3.83 22.26 -15.49
CA HIS A 204 3.32 22.09 -14.15
C HIS A 204 4.49 21.85 -13.19
N LEU A 205 4.63 22.71 -12.18
CA LEU A 205 5.75 22.73 -11.21
C LEU A 205 6.02 21.38 -10.51
N TRP A 206 5.07 20.45 -10.57
CA TRP A 206 5.08 19.17 -9.87
C TRP A 206 5.67 18.01 -10.67
N ASP A 207 6.00 18.20 -11.95
CA ASP A 207 6.53 17.14 -12.83
C ASP A 207 8.07 17.09 -12.90
N LYS A 208 8.78 17.92 -12.11
CA LYS A 208 10.26 17.93 -12.12
C LYS A 208 10.84 16.96 -11.07
N PRO A 209 11.89 16.19 -11.40
CA PRO A 209 12.51 15.26 -10.46
C PRO A 209 13.03 16.00 -9.21
N GLU A 210 12.83 15.38 -8.04
CA GLU A 210 12.95 15.96 -6.69
C GLU A 210 14.20 16.84 -6.42
N PRO A 211 15.40 16.56 -6.98
CA PRO A 211 16.57 17.41 -6.76
C PRO A 211 16.40 18.84 -7.32
N GLN A 212 15.69 19.00 -8.43
CA GLN A 212 15.50 20.30 -9.09
C GLN A 212 14.45 21.15 -8.36
N LEU A 213 13.37 20.52 -7.87
CA LEU A 213 12.32 21.20 -7.11
C LEU A 213 12.86 21.80 -5.80
N ARG A 214 13.73 21.06 -5.08
CA ARG A 214 14.37 21.56 -3.84
C ARG A 214 15.32 22.73 -4.09
N MET A 215 16.03 22.75 -5.22
CA MET A 215 16.92 23.86 -5.58
C MET A 215 16.14 25.14 -5.92
N MET A 216 14.99 25.00 -6.60
CA MET A 216 14.14 26.14 -6.95
C MET A 216 13.37 26.70 -5.75
N LEU A 217 12.89 25.85 -4.84
CA LEU A 217 12.25 26.29 -3.59
C LEU A 217 13.25 27.02 -2.68
N ARG A 218 14.51 26.57 -2.63
CA ARG A 218 15.58 27.26 -1.89
C ARG A 218 15.90 28.65 -2.46
N LYS A 219 15.89 28.82 -3.80
CA LYS A 219 16.06 30.13 -4.45
C LYS A 219 14.87 31.07 -4.23
N ARG A 220 13.64 30.55 -4.13
CA ARG A 220 12.44 31.35 -3.81
C ARG A 220 12.38 31.78 -2.34
N GLY A 221 12.83 30.93 -1.41
CA GLY A 221 12.88 31.28 0.02
C GLY A 221 13.87 32.42 0.34
N THR A 222 14.96 32.54 -0.41
CA THR A 222 15.93 33.63 -0.24
C THR A 222 15.48 34.98 -0.83
N ALA A 223 14.52 34.98 -1.77
CA ALA A 223 14.00 36.21 -2.37
C ALA A 223 12.86 36.85 -1.56
N ALA A 224 12.17 36.08 -0.72
CA ALA A 224 11.04 36.56 0.09
C ALA A 224 11.45 37.14 1.47
N GLY A 225 12.74 37.08 1.83
CA GLY A 225 13.23 37.48 3.16
C GLY A 225 13.75 38.92 3.30
N ASN A 226 13.63 39.77 2.27
CA ASN A 226 14.29 41.08 2.26
C ASN A 226 13.37 42.30 2.06
N ASN A 227 12.06 42.20 2.35
CA ASN A 227 11.11 43.30 2.13
C ASN A 227 10.05 43.45 3.25
N SER A 228 10.48 43.49 4.51
CA SER A 228 9.62 43.87 5.63
C SER A 228 10.41 44.57 6.73
N GLY A 229 10.52 45.90 6.64
CA GLY A 229 11.11 46.71 7.69
C GLY A 229 11.37 48.14 7.28
N GLU A 230 10.31 48.93 7.05
CA GLU A 230 10.35 50.41 7.22
C GLU A 230 8.94 51.00 7.09
N SER A 231 8.31 51.33 8.23
CA SER A 231 7.32 52.42 8.41
C SER A 231 6.79 52.40 9.84
N ALA A 232 7.56 52.99 10.75
CA ALA A 232 7.07 53.46 12.04
C ALA A 232 7.94 54.63 12.51
N GLN A 233 7.59 55.85 12.07
CA GLN A 233 7.79 57.12 12.75
C GLN A 233 6.92 58.19 12.10
#